data_AF-A0A3C1RQ83-F1
#
_entry.id   AF-A0A3C1RQ83-F1
#
_cell.length_a   1.000
_cell.length_b   1.000
_cell.length_c   1.000
_cell.angle_alpha   90.00
_cell.angle_beta   90.00
_cell.angle_gamma   90.00
#
_symmetry.space_group_name_H-M   'P 1'
#
loop_
_entity.id
_entity.type
_entity.pdbx_description
1 polymer ?
#
loop_
_entity_poly.entity_id
_entity_poly.type
_entity_poly.pdbx_seq_one_letter_code
_entity_poly.pdbx_strand_id
1 'polypeptide(L)'
;GGMNGMFAKLSITELRSTQQVCGSQCSTFGCYKGSTETALNFADALPNEGQASKGCPLYSHPAQLQDNRDCMLCMDCLKTCPNRSGQLNLRFPASDLLDDHHGFWAEVALLLLLFGGVFMHHSQTILGWLGWENVPVDADHFLTSLPITLALLSIPAILTYFTHAIARFFDSEQPDYLTIIYAYLPFVLAANLAHYIPSFITEAGQILPVLARSLGYSGTGLPTLTWSLDVAQFLQGVTLLSAMVFSPYPLLRITKQSDEATGIQRLMSNLPHLLFMAGLTVLLFKLMI
;
A
#
# COMPACT_ATOMS: atom_id res chain seq x y z
N GLY A 1 -1.98 10.11 -5.33
CA GLY A 1 -1.96 9.06 -6.36
C GLY A 1 -1.03 7.92 -5.98
N GLY A 2 0.29 8.18 -5.95
CA GLY A 2 1.31 7.14 -5.79
C GLY A 2 1.13 6.20 -4.60
N MET A 3 0.75 6.71 -3.42
CA MET A 3 0.50 5.88 -2.23
C MET A 3 -0.59 4.83 -2.47
N ASN A 4 -1.74 5.24 -3.05
CA ASN A 4 -2.83 4.32 -3.36
C ASN A 4 -2.40 3.29 -4.41
N GLY A 5 -1.70 3.72 -5.46
CA GLY A 5 -1.18 2.80 -6.48
C GLY A 5 -0.22 1.77 -5.89
N MET A 6 0.67 2.20 -4.98
CA MET A 6 1.62 1.32 -4.31
C MET A 6 0.90 0.25 -3.48
N PHE A 7 -0.05 0.63 -2.62
CA PHE A 7 -0.80 -0.32 -1.82
C PHE A 7 -1.84 -1.13 -2.63
N ALA A 8 -2.26 -0.66 -3.81
CA ALA A 8 -3.15 -1.41 -4.69
C ALA A 8 -2.54 -2.74 -5.17
N LYS A 9 -1.20 -2.86 -5.18
CA LYS A 9 -0.49 -4.13 -5.45
C LYS A 9 -0.87 -5.24 -4.45
N LEU A 10 -1.31 -4.87 -3.24
CA LEU A 10 -1.77 -5.80 -2.20
C LEU A 10 -3.26 -6.17 -2.32
N SER A 11 -3.99 -5.55 -3.24
CA SER A 11 -5.45 -5.72 -3.37
C SER A 11 -5.86 -7.16 -3.71
N ILE A 12 -7.02 -7.56 -3.17
CA ILE A 12 -7.71 -8.84 -3.47
C ILE A 12 -8.62 -8.75 -4.70
N THR A 13 -8.76 -7.57 -5.28
CA THR A 13 -9.55 -7.35 -6.50
C THR A 13 -8.68 -6.75 -7.59
N GLU A 14 -8.90 -7.16 -8.82
CA GLU A 14 -8.29 -6.54 -10.00
C GLU A 14 -9.29 -6.39 -11.13
N LEU A 15 -9.02 -5.40 -11.98
CA LEU A 15 -9.74 -5.19 -13.22
C LEU A 15 -8.78 -5.45 -14.37
N ARG A 16 -9.06 -6.48 -15.17
CA ARG A 16 -8.24 -6.87 -16.32
C ARG A 16 -9.12 -7.16 -17.53
N SER A 17 -8.52 -7.08 -18.71
CA SER A 17 -9.16 -7.51 -19.95
C SER A 17 -8.35 -8.60 -20.62
N THR A 18 -9.02 -9.48 -21.35
CA THR A 18 -8.37 -10.56 -22.08
C THR A 18 -7.58 -9.98 -23.25
N GLN A 19 -6.25 -10.14 -23.24
CA GLN A 19 -5.35 -9.58 -24.25
C GLN A 19 -5.71 -10.04 -25.67
N GLN A 20 -6.08 -11.31 -25.83
CA GLN A 20 -6.46 -11.87 -27.12
C GLN A 20 -7.70 -11.16 -27.68
N VAL A 21 -8.75 -10.99 -26.87
CA VAL A 21 -9.99 -10.30 -27.29
C VAL A 21 -9.72 -8.84 -27.64
N CYS A 22 -8.95 -8.15 -26.80
CA CYS A 22 -8.61 -6.74 -27.05
C CYS A 22 -7.70 -6.57 -28.29
N GLY A 23 -6.78 -7.50 -28.54
CA GLY A 23 -5.86 -7.42 -29.67
C GLY A 23 -6.49 -7.81 -31.02
N SER A 24 -7.44 -8.75 -31.04
CA SER A 24 -7.99 -9.26 -32.29
C SER A 24 -9.39 -8.73 -32.65
N GLN A 25 -10.20 -8.33 -31.66
CA GLN A 25 -11.60 -7.95 -31.87
C GLN A 25 -11.89 -6.46 -31.59
N CYS A 26 -10.95 -5.71 -31.03
CA CYS A 26 -11.15 -4.31 -30.68
C CYS A 26 -10.45 -3.38 -31.69
N SER A 27 -11.18 -2.38 -32.19
CA SER A 27 -10.66 -1.40 -33.16
C SER A 27 -10.72 0.05 -32.66
N THR A 28 -11.71 0.39 -31.83
CA THR A 28 -11.98 1.76 -31.37
C THR A 28 -11.17 2.15 -30.13
N PHE A 29 -10.89 1.18 -29.24
CA PHE A 29 -10.19 1.39 -27.98
C PHE A 29 -10.80 2.49 -27.10
N GLY A 30 -12.14 2.58 -27.07
CA GLY A 30 -12.89 3.58 -26.29
C GLY A 30 -12.56 3.57 -24.79
N CYS A 31 -12.21 2.40 -24.24
CA CYS A 31 -11.76 2.28 -22.84
C CYS A 31 -10.47 3.03 -22.52
N TYR A 32 -9.62 3.28 -23.51
CA TYR A 32 -8.36 4.00 -23.36
C TYR A 32 -8.48 5.44 -23.86
N LYS A 33 -9.00 5.65 -25.08
CA LYS A 33 -9.05 6.96 -25.74
C LYS A 33 -10.30 7.78 -25.43
N GLY A 34 -11.33 7.14 -24.90
CA GLY A 34 -12.68 7.66 -24.86
C GLY A 34 -13.43 7.39 -26.16
N SER A 35 -14.75 7.37 -26.05
CA SER A 35 -15.69 7.19 -27.14
C SER A 35 -17.03 7.81 -26.78
N THR A 36 -17.82 8.13 -27.80
CA THR A 36 -19.26 8.30 -27.64
C THR A 36 -19.90 6.95 -27.28
N GLU A 37 -21.23 6.87 -27.29
CA GLU A 37 -21.91 5.58 -27.17
C GLU A 37 -21.30 4.56 -28.13
N THR A 38 -20.94 3.41 -27.57
CA THR A 38 -20.16 2.38 -28.23
C THR A 38 -21.10 1.28 -28.68
N ALA A 39 -21.12 1.02 -29.99
CA ALA A 39 -21.86 -0.10 -30.54
C ALA A 39 -21.31 -1.42 -29.98
N LEU A 40 -22.20 -2.26 -29.48
CA LEU A 40 -21.86 -3.52 -28.83
C LEU A 40 -21.89 -4.67 -29.85
N ASN A 41 -20.93 -5.58 -29.74
CA ASN A 41 -20.76 -6.70 -30.67
C ASN A 41 -21.43 -8.00 -30.18
N PHE A 42 -22.34 -7.89 -29.22
CA PHE A 42 -23.05 -9.03 -28.60
C PHE A 42 -24.54 -8.72 -28.45
N ALA A 43 -25.38 -9.75 -28.51
CA ALA A 43 -26.83 -9.62 -28.64
C ALA A 43 -27.55 -9.38 -27.30
N ASP A 44 -26.96 -9.80 -26.19
CA ASP A 44 -27.51 -9.78 -24.83
C ASP A 44 -27.00 -8.57 -24.01
N ALA A 45 -27.02 -7.39 -24.62
CA ALA A 45 -26.56 -6.18 -23.98
C ALA A 45 -27.50 -5.68 -22.88
N LEU A 46 -26.94 -5.33 -21.73
CA LEU A 46 -27.66 -4.64 -20.67
C LEU A 46 -27.85 -3.17 -21.04
N PRO A 47 -28.91 -2.48 -20.55
CA PRO A 47 -29.18 -1.07 -20.88
C PRO A 47 -28.06 -0.10 -20.49
N ASN A 48 -27.16 -0.52 -19.60
CA ASN A 48 -26.05 0.28 -19.08
C ASN A 48 -24.69 -0.10 -19.72
N GLU A 49 -24.66 -0.93 -20.76
CA GLU A 49 -23.44 -1.24 -21.52
C GLU A 49 -23.34 -0.36 -22.77
N GLY A 50 -22.13 -0.10 -23.25
CA GLY A 50 -21.88 0.75 -24.42
C GLY A 50 -21.98 2.25 -24.13
N GLN A 51 -21.83 2.67 -22.87
CA GLN A 51 -21.92 4.08 -22.50
C GLN A 51 -20.76 4.89 -23.09
N ALA A 52 -21.04 6.18 -23.35
CA ALA A 52 -19.99 7.14 -23.67
C ALA A 52 -18.99 7.24 -22.50
N SER A 53 -17.70 7.31 -22.84
CA SER A 53 -16.62 7.41 -21.88
C SER A 53 -15.59 8.44 -22.33
N LYS A 54 -14.95 9.10 -21.37
CA LYS A 54 -13.78 9.95 -21.64
C LYS A 54 -12.48 9.13 -21.75
N GLY A 55 -12.56 7.81 -21.64
CA GLY A 55 -11.41 6.92 -21.59
C GLY A 55 -10.89 6.75 -20.16
N CYS A 56 -9.83 5.95 -20.01
CA CYS A 56 -9.20 5.72 -18.71
C CYS A 56 -8.59 7.03 -18.18
N PRO A 57 -8.93 7.50 -16.97
CA PRO A 57 -8.35 8.71 -16.39
C PRO A 57 -6.83 8.65 -16.19
N LEU A 58 -6.27 7.42 -16.13
CA LEU A 58 -4.84 7.16 -15.98
C LEU A 58 -4.17 6.82 -17.31
N TYR A 59 -4.87 7.00 -18.44
CA TYR A 59 -4.37 6.68 -19.77
C TYR A 59 -3.74 5.27 -19.82
N SER A 60 -4.48 4.30 -19.27
CA SER A 60 -4.05 2.90 -19.20
C SER A 60 -5.05 2.02 -19.91
N HIS A 61 -4.55 1.05 -20.68
CA HIS A 61 -5.40 0.06 -21.35
C HIS A 61 -5.54 -1.18 -20.47
N PRO A 62 -6.76 -1.66 -20.16
CA PRO A 62 -6.98 -2.71 -19.15
C PRO A 62 -6.32 -4.06 -19.48
N ALA A 63 -6.07 -4.35 -20.77
CA ALA A 63 -5.35 -5.55 -21.20
C ALA A 63 -3.81 -5.43 -21.08
N GLN A 64 -3.27 -4.23 -20.89
CA GLN A 64 -1.84 -3.95 -20.81
C GLN A 64 -1.37 -3.62 -19.37
N LEU A 65 -2.30 -3.56 -18.42
CA LEU A 65 -1.99 -3.37 -17.01
C LEU A 65 -1.16 -4.55 -16.50
N GLN A 66 0.07 -4.26 -16.06
CA GLN A 66 0.95 -5.23 -15.42
C GLN A 66 0.53 -5.47 -13.97
N ASP A 67 0.27 -4.37 -13.25
CA ASP A 67 -0.14 -4.39 -11.85
C ASP A 67 -1.33 -3.45 -11.61
N ASN A 68 -1.83 -3.44 -10.38
CA ASN A 68 -2.94 -2.58 -9.96
C ASN A 68 -2.53 -1.13 -9.68
N ARG A 69 -1.26 -0.74 -9.82
CA ARG A 69 -0.78 0.61 -9.49
C ARG A 69 -1.47 1.69 -10.33
N ASP A 70 -1.65 1.38 -11.61
CA ASP A 70 -2.18 2.31 -12.60
C ASP A 70 -3.69 2.05 -12.89
N CYS A 71 -4.42 1.48 -11.91
CA CYS A 71 -5.87 1.28 -11.97
C CYS A 71 -6.59 1.85 -10.74
N MET A 72 -7.46 2.85 -10.96
CA MET A 72 -8.29 3.44 -9.89
C MET A 72 -9.69 2.82 -9.76
N LEU A 73 -9.94 1.67 -10.41
CA LEU A 73 -11.21 0.93 -10.38
C LEU A 73 -12.46 1.79 -10.70
N CYS A 74 -12.35 2.77 -11.60
CA CYS A 74 -13.50 3.61 -12.01
C CYS A 74 -14.56 2.86 -12.84
N MET A 75 -14.23 1.66 -13.32
CA MET A 75 -15.08 0.78 -14.14
C MET A 75 -15.49 1.34 -15.50
N ASP A 76 -14.90 2.44 -15.97
CA ASP A 76 -15.24 3.01 -17.28
C ASP A 76 -14.91 2.05 -18.43
N CYS A 77 -13.82 1.29 -18.30
CA CYS A 77 -13.47 0.28 -19.30
C CYS A 77 -14.49 -0.85 -19.40
N LEU A 78 -15.25 -1.17 -18.34
CA LEU A 78 -16.37 -2.12 -18.40
C LEU A 78 -17.55 -1.55 -19.15
N LYS A 79 -17.92 -0.30 -18.83
CA LYS A 79 -19.10 0.37 -19.40
C LYS A 79 -18.99 0.60 -20.90
N THR A 80 -17.78 0.82 -21.41
CA THR A 80 -17.54 1.17 -22.82
C THR A 80 -17.03 -0.01 -23.67
N CYS A 81 -16.79 -1.19 -23.09
CA CYS A 81 -16.19 -2.30 -23.84
C CYS A 81 -17.17 -2.88 -24.88
N PRO A 82 -16.86 -2.84 -26.20
CA PRO A 82 -17.75 -3.38 -27.23
C PRO A 82 -17.84 -4.91 -27.21
N ASN A 83 -16.88 -5.58 -26.56
CA ASN A 83 -16.72 -7.04 -26.57
C ASN A 83 -16.84 -7.66 -25.16
N ARG A 84 -17.25 -6.90 -24.14
CA ARG A 84 -17.34 -7.35 -22.73
C ARG A 84 -16.06 -8.07 -22.22
N SER A 85 -14.89 -7.60 -22.66
CA SER A 85 -13.59 -8.21 -22.33
C SER A 85 -13.10 -7.87 -20.92
N GLY A 86 -13.49 -6.71 -20.38
CA GLY A 86 -13.12 -6.32 -19.03
C GLY A 86 -13.85 -7.15 -17.99
N GLN A 87 -13.11 -7.62 -16.98
CA GLN A 87 -13.59 -8.47 -15.91
C GLN A 87 -13.04 -7.96 -14.59
N LEU A 88 -13.91 -7.87 -13.59
CA LEU A 88 -13.52 -7.64 -12.21
C LEU A 88 -13.29 -9.00 -11.56
N ASN A 89 -12.05 -9.32 -11.25
CA ASN A 89 -11.63 -10.61 -10.72
C ASN A 89 -11.28 -10.50 -9.24
N LEU A 90 -11.56 -11.57 -8.50
CA LEU A 90 -10.97 -11.80 -7.18
C LEU A 90 -9.62 -12.51 -7.39
N ARG A 91 -8.62 -12.09 -6.61
CA ARG A 91 -7.26 -12.64 -6.67
C ARG A 91 -6.66 -12.80 -5.29
N PHE A 92 -5.57 -13.55 -5.23
CA PHE A 92 -4.80 -13.68 -3.99
C PHE A 92 -4.11 -12.35 -3.64
N PRO A 93 -4.11 -11.92 -2.35
CA PRO A 93 -3.45 -10.69 -1.94
C PRO A 93 -1.97 -10.67 -2.34
N ALA A 94 -1.47 -9.49 -2.72
CA ALA A 94 -0.07 -9.28 -3.10
C ALA A 94 0.40 -10.06 -4.35
N SER A 95 -0.50 -10.58 -5.20
CA SER A 95 -0.12 -11.28 -6.44
C SER A 95 0.81 -10.46 -7.35
N ASP A 96 0.62 -9.13 -7.43
CA ASP A 96 1.46 -8.20 -8.21
C ASP A 96 2.92 -8.11 -7.71
N LEU A 97 3.22 -8.67 -6.53
CA LEU A 97 4.58 -8.76 -6.01
C LEU A 97 5.23 -10.11 -6.31
N LEU A 98 4.43 -11.12 -6.65
CA LEU A 98 4.87 -12.51 -6.81
C LEU A 98 5.10 -12.86 -8.28
N ASP A 99 4.25 -12.32 -9.15
CA ASP A 99 4.22 -12.63 -10.57
C ASP A 99 4.74 -11.43 -11.37
N ASP A 100 5.85 -11.63 -12.08
CA ASP A 100 6.45 -10.68 -13.05
C ASP A 100 6.61 -9.23 -12.52
N HIS A 101 7.02 -9.11 -11.25
CA HIS A 101 7.15 -7.81 -10.59
C HIS A 101 8.36 -7.02 -11.12
N HIS A 102 8.09 -5.85 -11.70
CA HIS A 102 9.12 -4.89 -12.07
C HIS A 102 9.24 -3.77 -11.04
N GLY A 103 10.27 -3.85 -10.20
CA GLY A 103 10.55 -2.81 -9.21
C GLY A 103 11.11 -1.54 -9.86
N PHE A 104 10.69 -0.38 -9.34
CA PHE A 104 11.23 0.93 -9.74
C PHE A 104 11.72 1.71 -8.52
N TRP A 105 12.89 2.34 -8.60
CA TRP A 105 13.50 3.04 -7.45
C TRP A 105 12.63 4.16 -6.87
N ALA A 106 11.84 4.85 -7.70
CA ALA A 106 10.95 5.89 -7.17
C ALA A 106 9.81 5.32 -6.32
N GLU A 107 9.32 4.11 -6.64
CA GLU A 107 8.36 3.40 -5.78
C GLU A 107 9.00 3.00 -4.47
N VAL A 108 10.24 2.48 -4.50
CA VAL A 108 10.98 2.12 -3.29
C VAL A 108 11.23 3.35 -2.41
N ALA A 109 11.58 4.49 -3.01
CA ALA A 109 11.74 5.75 -2.29
C ALA A 109 10.42 6.18 -1.63
N LEU A 110 9.29 6.05 -2.33
CA LEU A 110 7.96 6.32 -1.75
C LEU A 110 7.62 5.34 -0.63
N LEU A 111 7.87 4.04 -0.79
CA LEU A 111 7.66 3.01 0.23
C LEU A 111 8.43 3.34 1.50
N LEU A 112 9.72 3.66 1.37
CA LEU A 112 10.59 4.01 2.48
C LEU A 112 10.21 5.35 3.11
N LEU A 113 9.78 6.33 2.31
CA LEU A 113 9.28 7.61 2.81
C LEU A 113 7.99 7.43 3.63
N LEU A 114 7.05 6.62 3.14
CA LEU A 114 5.81 6.30 3.86
C LEU A 114 6.08 5.52 5.13
N PHE A 115 7.10 4.67 5.13
CA PHE A 115 7.52 4.00 6.35
C PHE A 115 8.21 4.97 7.31
N GLY A 116 9.12 5.82 6.83
CA GLY A 116 9.82 6.84 7.62
C GLY A 116 8.86 7.88 8.20
N GLY A 117 7.78 8.20 7.49
CA GLY A 117 6.72 9.08 7.96
C GLY A 117 6.09 8.61 9.28
N VAL A 118 5.97 7.29 9.47
CA VAL A 118 5.51 6.72 10.75
C VAL A 118 6.47 7.08 11.89
N PHE A 119 7.79 6.99 11.67
CA PHE A 119 8.78 7.37 12.69
C PHE A 119 8.76 8.88 12.94
N MET A 120 8.59 9.69 11.90
CA MET A 120 8.47 11.14 12.02
C MET A 120 7.27 11.53 12.89
N HIS A 121 6.10 10.92 12.66
CA HIS A 121 4.89 11.19 13.44
C HIS A 121 5.06 10.86 14.93
N HIS A 122 5.92 9.91 15.27
CA HIS A 122 6.25 9.54 16.66
C HIS A 122 7.64 10.05 17.09
N SER A 123 8.12 11.15 16.47
CA SER A 123 9.45 11.74 16.73
C SER A 123 9.69 12.05 18.19
N GLN A 124 8.71 12.61 18.90
CA GLN A 124 8.84 12.98 20.32
C GLN A 124 9.10 11.76 21.22
N THR A 125 8.40 10.65 20.98
CA THR A 125 8.62 9.40 21.72
C THR A 125 10.03 8.84 21.44
N ILE A 126 10.47 8.86 20.18
CA ILE A 126 11.80 8.36 19.78
C ILE A 126 12.91 9.23 20.38
N LEU A 127 12.78 10.56 20.31
CA LEU A 127 13.72 11.50 20.90
C LEU A 127 13.75 11.36 22.42
N GLY A 128 12.61 11.10 23.05
CA GLY A 128 12.54 10.83 24.48
C GLY A 128 13.33 9.60 24.91
N TRP A 129 13.28 8.52 24.14
CA TRP A 129 14.13 7.33 24.38
C TRP A 129 15.63 7.63 24.26
N LEU A 130 16.02 8.66 23.49
CA LEU A 130 17.39 9.15 23.35
C LEU A 130 17.77 10.22 24.38
N GLY A 131 16.85 10.63 25.26
CA GLY A 131 17.05 11.68 26.26
C GLY A 131 16.96 13.11 25.71
N TRP A 132 16.35 13.29 24.53
CA TRP A 132 16.20 14.57 23.83
C TRP A 132 14.74 15.07 23.81
N GLU A 133 14.01 14.89 24.91
CA GLU A 133 12.57 15.20 25.05
C GLU A 133 12.22 16.68 24.79
N ASN A 134 13.17 17.59 24.98
CA ASN A 134 12.93 19.04 24.89
C ASN A 134 13.37 19.65 23.55
N VAL A 135 13.71 18.85 22.55
CA VAL A 135 14.11 19.37 21.24
C VAL A 135 12.87 19.57 20.38
N PRO A 136 12.47 20.83 20.09
CA PRO A 136 11.36 21.08 19.20
C PRO A 136 11.70 20.62 17.78
N VAL A 137 10.78 19.85 17.19
CA VAL A 137 10.83 19.47 15.77
C VAL A 137 9.70 20.20 15.07
N ASP A 138 9.93 21.47 14.76
CA ASP A 138 8.97 22.38 14.13
C ASP A 138 9.62 23.19 12.99
N ALA A 139 8.79 23.97 12.29
CA ALA A 139 9.24 24.83 11.20
C ALA A 139 10.04 26.04 11.70
N ASP A 140 9.78 26.50 12.92
CA ASP A 140 10.43 27.67 13.53
C ASP A 140 11.91 27.39 13.85
N HIS A 141 12.25 26.14 14.17
CA HIS A 141 13.61 25.69 14.40
C HIS A 141 14.19 24.89 13.21
N PHE A 142 13.94 25.36 11.98
CA PHE A 142 14.27 24.65 10.74
C PHE A 142 15.69 24.05 10.70
N LEU A 143 16.71 24.79 11.13
CA LEU A 143 18.10 24.33 11.08
C LEU A 143 18.39 23.13 11.99
N THR A 144 17.70 23.03 13.14
CA THR A 144 17.83 21.87 14.05
C THR A 144 16.84 20.76 13.68
N SER A 145 15.64 21.12 13.21
CA SER A 145 14.60 20.17 12.79
C SER A 145 14.97 19.40 11.52
N LEU A 146 15.69 20.03 10.58
CA LEU A 146 16.06 19.43 9.29
C LEU A 146 16.90 18.14 9.44
N PRO A 147 18.07 18.14 10.13
CA PRO A 147 18.86 16.93 10.29
C PRO A 147 18.13 15.84 11.09
N ILE A 148 17.34 16.22 12.10
CA ILE A 148 16.53 15.26 12.88
C ILE A 148 15.47 14.60 12.00
N THR A 149 14.75 15.39 11.20
CA THR A 149 13.72 14.89 10.29
C THR A 149 14.33 13.97 9.23
N LEU A 150 15.46 14.37 8.62
CA LEU A 150 16.17 13.52 7.66
C LEU A 150 16.65 12.21 8.29
N ALA A 151 17.18 12.26 9.52
CA ALA A 151 17.59 11.08 10.25
C ALA A 151 16.40 10.13 10.50
N LEU A 152 15.30 10.64 11.06
CA LEU A 152 14.09 9.86 11.36
C LEU A 152 13.47 9.24 10.09
N LEU A 153 13.35 10.01 9.00
CA LEU A 153 12.85 9.50 7.72
C LEU A 153 13.76 8.44 7.11
N SER A 154 15.06 8.51 7.37
CA SER A 154 16.05 7.54 6.84
C SER A 154 16.15 6.27 7.66
N ILE A 155 15.61 6.22 8.89
CA ILE A 155 15.70 5.04 9.78
C ILE A 155 15.26 3.76 9.05
N PRO A 156 14.07 3.68 8.41
CA PRO A 156 13.65 2.44 7.79
C PRO A 156 14.50 2.04 6.60
N ALA A 157 14.94 3.01 5.80
CA ALA A 157 15.83 2.77 4.66
C ALA A 157 17.17 2.18 5.10
N ILE A 158 17.76 2.77 6.13
CA ILE A 158 19.01 2.30 6.74
C ILE A 158 18.83 0.88 7.30
N LEU A 159 17.82 0.66 8.12
CA LEU A 159 17.60 -0.62 8.80
C LEU A 159 17.29 -1.76 7.81
N THR A 160 16.43 -1.52 6.82
CA THR A 160 16.09 -2.53 5.80
C THR A 160 17.29 -2.84 4.89
N TYR A 161 18.06 -1.81 4.47
CA TYR A 161 19.27 -2.00 3.68
C TYR A 161 20.34 -2.78 4.44
N PHE A 162 20.63 -2.43 5.70
CA PHE A 162 21.60 -3.16 6.52
C PHE A 162 21.15 -4.59 6.79
N THR A 163 19.85 -4.81 7.06
CA THR A 163 19.30 -6.16 7.21
C THR A 163 19.51 -7.00 5.96
N HIS A 164 19.28 -6.40 4.78
CA HIS A 164 19.52 -7.06 3.51
C HIS A 164 21.01 -7.33 3.25
N ALA A 165 21.90 -6.40 3.60
CA ALA A 165 23.34 -6.59 3.50
C ALA A 165 23.82 -7.77 4.38
N ILE A 166 23.27 -7.90 5.59
CA ILE A 166 23.51 -9.05 6.47
C ILE A 166 22.97 -10.34 5.83
N ALA A 167 21.77 -10.32 5.25
CA ALA A 167 21.21 -11.47 4.56
C ALA A 167 22.10 -11.92 3.38
N ARG A 168 22.57 -10.98 2.54
CA ARG A 168 23.51 -11.26 1.43
C ARG A 168 24.87 -11.76 1.89
N PHE A 169 25.30 -11.37 3.08
CA PHE A 169 26.54 -11.86 3.67
C PHE A 169 26.46 -13.35 4.03
N PHE A 170 25.30 -13.81 4.52
CA PHE A 170 25.06 -15.22 4.83
C PHE A 170 24.65 -16.05 3.61
N ASP A 171 23.95 -15.44 2.65
CA ASP A 171 23.51 -16.06 1.40
C ASP A 171 23.68 -15.10 0.23
N SER A 172 24.74 -15.31 -0.55
CA SER A 172 25.08 -14.47 -1.70
C SER A 172 24.08 -14.57 -2.86
N GLU A 173 23.24 -15.61 -2.89
CA GLU A 173 22.23 -15.86 -3.93
C GLU A 173 20.95 -15.04 -3.73
N GLN A 174 20.84 -14.32 -2.62
CA GLN A 174 19.71 -13.43 -2.34
C GLN A 174 19.53 -12.38 -3.47
N PRO A 175 18.27 -12.09 -3.87
CA PRO A 175 17.97 -11.09 -4.90
C PRO A 175 18.49 -9.69 -4.54
N ASP A 176 18.49 -8.78 -5.51
CA ASP A 176 18.86 -7.40 -5.25
C ASP A 176 17.88 -6.70 -4.29
N TYR A 177 18.41 -5.70 -3.57
CA TYR A 177 17.64 -4.93 -2.59
C TYR A 177 16.35 -4.34 -3.17
N LEU A 178 16.39 -3.86 -4.42
CA LEU A 178 15.24 -3.32 -5.13
C LEU A 178 14.10 -4.34 -5.24
N THR A 179 14.40 -5.63 -5.39
CA THR A 179 13.38 -6.68 -5.45
C THR A 179 12.91 -7.04 -4.04
N ILE A 180 13.83 -7.20 -3.09
CA ILE A 180 13.50 -7.67 -1.74
C ILE A 180 12.67 -6.66 -0.94
N ILE A 181 12.86 -5.36 -1.16
CA ILE A 181 12.20 -4.32 -0.37
C ILE A 181 10.68 -4.34 -0.55
N TYR A 182 10.16 -4.81 -1.68
CA TYR A 182 8.72 -4.97 -1.89
C TYR A 182 8.09 -6.03 -0.96
N ALA A 183 8.88 -6.95 -0.41
CA ALA A 183 8.40 -7.86 0.62
C ALA A 183 7.95 -7.14 1.91
N TYR A 184 8.46 -5.93 2.15
CA TYR A 184 8.05 -5.08 3.27
C TYR A 184 6.77 -4.28 2.99
N LEU A 185 6.22 -4.32 1.78
CA LEU A 185 5.03 -3.53 1.42
C LEU A 185 3.81 -3.81 2.31
N PRO A 186 3.44 -5.08 2.65
CA PRO A 186 2.36 -5.34 3.61
C PRO A 186 2.66 -4.77 4.99
N PHE A 187 3.93 -4.80 5.40
CA PHE A 187 4.38 -4.25 6.68
C PHE A 187 4.22 -2.74 6.74
N VAL A 188 4.64 -2.03 5.68
CA VAL A 188 4.51 -0.57 5.57
C VAL A 188 3.04 -0.13 5.55
N LEU A 189 2.17 -0.89 4.87
CA LEU A 189 0.73 -0.67 4.92
C LEU A 189 0.21 -0.79 6.35
N ALA A 190 0.54 -1.89 7.04
CA ALA A 190 0.09 -2.12 8.40
C ALA A 190 0.59 -1.05 9.38
N ALA A 191 1.85 -0.60 9.26
CA ALA A 191 2.40 0.47 10.08
C ALA A 191 1.67 1.80 9.87
N ASN A 192 1.37 2.16 8.62
CA ASN A 192 0.60 3.38 8.31
C ASN A 192 -0.85 3.28 8.80
N LEU A 193 -1.51 2.13 8.60
CA LEU A 193 -2.85 1.90 9.11
C LEU A 193 -2.89 1.98 10.64
N ALA A 194 -1.96 1.33 11.34
CA ALA A 194 -1.84 1.40 12.78
C ALA A 194 -1.65 2.84 13.28
N HIS A 195 -0.89 3.67 12.56
CA HIS A 195 -0.75 5.08 12.91
C HIS A 195 -2.09 5.86 12.80
N TYR A 196 -2.87 5.65 11.74
CA TYR A 196 -4.10 6.42 11.49
C TYR A 196 -5.38 5.85 12.15
N ILE A 197 -5.36 4.62 12.66
CA ILE A 197 -6.53 3.98 13.30
C ILE A 197 -7.13 4.81 14.44
N PRO A 198 -6.36 5.38 15.39
CA PRO A 198 -6.93 6.19 16.47
C PRO A 198 -7.77 7.35 15.96
N SER A 199 -7.21 8.20 15.09
CA SER A 199 -7.93 9.33 14.51
C SER A 199 -9.13 8.88 13.69
N PHE A 200 -9.02 7.79 12.92
CA PHE A 200 -10.15 7.26 12.15
C PHE A 200 -11.31 6.84 13.05
N ILE A 201 -11.04 6.10 14.13
CA ILE A 201 -12.06 5.51 14.99
C ILE A 201 -12.68 6.54 15.95
N THR A 202 -11.90 7.52 16.42
CA THR A 202 -12.37 8.52 17.41
C THR A 202 -12.94 9.79 16.77
N GLU A 203 -12.55 10.13 15.54
CA GLU A 203 -12.90 11.41 14.91
C GLU A 203 -13.78 11.27 13.66
N ALA A 204 -13.64 10.20 12.85
CA ALA A 204 -14.32 10.12 11.54
C ALA A 204 -15.85 10.13 11.65
N GLY A 205 -16.41 9.68 12.78
CA GLY A 205 -17.85 9.71 13.06
C GLY A 205 -18.42 11.07 13.45
N GLN A 206 -17.62 12.13 13.55
CA GLN A 206 -18.05 13.45 14.01
C GLN A 206 -18.50 14.40 12.88
N ILE A 207 -18.82 13.87 11.69
CA ILE A 207 -19.17 14.66 10.50
C ILE A 207 -20.32 15.64 10.80
N LEU A 208 -21.41 15.19 11.40
CA LEU A 208 -22.58 16.03 11.70
C LEU A 208 -22.28 17.12 12.75
N PRO A 209 -21.68 16.81 13.93
CA PRO A 209 -21.25 17.84 14.88
C PRO A 209 -20.26 18.85 14.31
N VAL A 210 -19.28 18.41 13.50
CA VAL A 210 -18.30 19.31 12.89
C VAL A 210 -18.99 20.24 11.89
N LEU A 211 -19.84 19.70 11.01
CA LEU A 211 -20.59 20.50 10.04
C LEU A 211 -21.51 21.53 10.72
N ALA A 212 -22.22 21.13 11.78
CA ALA A 212 -23.08 22.02 12.54
C ALA A 212 -22.29 23.18 13.16
N ARG A 213 -21.12 22.89 13.76
CA ARG A 213 -20.20 23.92 14.27
C ARG A 213 -19.68 24.84 13.18
N SER A 214 -19.32 24.30 12.02
CA SER A 214 -18.89 25.10 10.87
C SER A 214 -19.99 26.03 10.34
N LEU A 215 -21.26 25.69 10.52
CA LEU A 215 -22.42 26.51 10.16
C LEU A 215 -22.88 27.45 11.29
N GLY A 216 -22.18 27.51 12.42
CA GLY A 216 -22.50 28.39 13.55
C GLY A 216 -23.49 27.83 14.58
N TYR A 217 -23.87 26.55 14.46
CA TYR A 217 -24.68 25.85 15.47
C TYR A 217 -23.79 25.17 16.52
N SER A 218 -24.35 24.77 17.68
CA SER A 218 -23.57 24.15 18.75
C SER A 218 -23.02 22.75 18.38
N GLY A 219 -23.72 22.01 17.52
CA GLY A 219 -23.40 20.62 17.18
C GLY A 219 -23.60 19.61 18.32
N THR A 220 -24.12 20.04 19.47
CA THR A 220 -24.33 19.22 20.67
C THR A 220 -25.56 18.32 20.51
N GLY A 221 -25.43 17.04 20.88
CA GLY A 221 -26.53 16.07 20.80
C GLY A 221 -26.79 15.51 19.39
N LEU A 222 -25.97 15.87 18.40
CA LEU A 222 -26.02 15.23 17.10
C LEU A 222 -25.41 13.81 17.16
N PRO A 223 -25.91 12.87 16.35
CA PRO A 223 -25.39 11.50 16.31
C PRO A 223 -23.91 11.47 15.97
N THR A 224 -23.14 10.67 16.71
CA THR A 224 -21.74 10.36 16.43
C THR A 224 -21.55 8.86 16.29
N LEU A 225 -20.68 8.46 15.36
CA LEU A 225 -20.26 7.06 15.18
C LEU A 225 -18.77 6.93 15.50
N THR A 226 -18.44 7.06 16.78
CA THR A 226 -17.06 7.06 17.29
C THR A 226 -16.92 5.99 18.36
N TRP A 227 -15.76 5.32 18.43
CA TRP A 227 -15.47 4.34 19.48
C TRP A 227 -14.42 4.85 20.47
N SER A 228 -14.23 4.11 21.57
CA SER A 228 -13.23 4.45 22.60
C SER A 228 -11.81 4.24 22.11
N LEU A 229 -10.85 4.89 22.79
CA LEU A 229 -9.42 4.74 22.51
C LEU A 229 -8.95 3.28 22.72
N ASP A 230 -9.55 2.54 23.65
CA ASP A 230 -9.21 1.13 23.89
C ASP A 230 -9.50 0.26 22.66
N VAL A 231 -10.62 0.53 21.96
CA VAL A 231 -10.97 -0.17 20.71
C VAL A 231 -9.97 0.18 19.62
N ALA A 232 -9.55 1.44 19.54
CA ALA A 232 -8.51 1.86 18.60
C ALA A 232 -7.18 1.16 18.87
N GLN A 233 -6.70 1.12 20.12
CA GLN A 233 -5.47 0.43 20.50
C GLN A 233 -5.52 -1.07 20.21
N PHE A 234 -6.67 -1.72 20.46
CA PHE A 234 -6.88 -3.11 20.08
C PHE A 234 -6.74 -3.32 18.55
N LEU A 235 -7.38 -2.46 17.75
CA LEU A 235 -7.28 -2.52 16.28
C LEU A 235 -5.87 -2.22 15.77
N GLN A 236 -5.13 -1.29 16.40
CA GLN A 236 -3.72 -1.05 16.10
C GLN A 236 -2.90 -2.32 16.33
N GLY A 237 -3.09 -2.99 17.46
CA GLY A 237 -2.38 -4.22 17.80
C GLY A 237 -2.69 -5.35 16.83
N VAL A 238 -3.96 -5.58 16.49
CA VAL A 238 -4.38 -6.58 15.49
C VAL A 238 -3.75 -6.27 14.12
N THR A 239 -3.71 -4.99 13.73
CA THR A 239 -3.12 -4.55 12.46
C THR A 239 -1.62 -4.84 12.42
N LEU A 240 -0.87 -4.49 13.47
CA LEU A 240 0.56 -4.75 13.57
C LEU A 240 0.90 -6.25 13.62
N LEU A 241 0.09 -7.07 14.30
CA LEU A 241 0.25 -8.53 14.30
C LEU A 241 -0.04 -9.14 12.92
N SER A 242 -1.03 -8.62 12.19
CA SER A 242 -1.30 -9.07 10.83
C SER A 242 -0.10 -8.83 9.90
N ALA A 243 0.66 -7.75 10.11
CA ALA A 243 1.88 -7.46 9.37
C ALA A 243 2.90 -8.60 9.49
N MET A 244 3.07 -9.15 10.69
CA MET A 244 3.99 -10.26 10.96
C MET A 244 3.53 -11.58 10.33
N VAL A 245 2.23 -11.77 10.14
CA VAL A 245 1.69 -12.97 9.48
C VAL A 245 1.81 -12.87 7.95
N PHE A 246 1.50 -11.71 7.38
CA PHE A 246 1.39 -11.55 5.93
C PHE A 246 2.69 -11.13 5.23
N SER A 247 3.60 -10.40 5.89
CA SER A 247 4.86 -9.92 5.26
C SER A 247 5.91 -11.01 5.01
N PRO A 248 6.02 -12.08 5.83
CA PRO A 248 6.91 -13.20 5.52
C PRO A 248 6.55 -13.93 4.22
N TYR A 249 5.27 -13.95 3.86
CA TYR A 249 4.81 -14.67 2.67
C TYR A 249 5.44 -14.15 1.35
N PRO A 250 5.33 -12.86 0.98
CA PRO A 250 6.02 -12.35 -0.21
C PRO A 250 7.53 -12.44 -0.08
N LEU A 251 8.12 -12.26 1.10
CA LEU A 251 9.56 -12.43 1.32
C LEU A 251 10.05 -13.83 0.89
N LEU A 252 9.40 -14.88 1.39
CA LEU A 252 9.76 -16.27 1.08
C LEU A 252 9.47 -16.64 -0.39
N ARG A 253 8.50 -15.97 -1.02
CA ARG A 253 8.14 -16.19 -2.42
C ARG A 253 9.02 -15.43 -3.41
N ILE A 254 9.53 -14.26 -3.03
CA ILE A 254 10.45 -13.45 -3.83
C ILE A 254 11.85 -14.09 -3.80
N THR A 255 12.27 -14.60 -2.65
CA THR A 255 13.59 -15.21 -2.44
C THR A 255 13.66 -16.68 -2.89
N LYS A 256 12.99 -17.04 -4.00
CA LYS A 256 12.97 -18.39 -4.56
C LYS A 256 14.41 -18.90 -4.79
N GLN A 257 14.92 -19.67 -3.84
CA GLN A 257 16.01 -20.61 -4.07
C GLN A 257 15.51 -21.72 -4.99
N SER A 258 16.42 -22.39 -5.70
CA SER A 258 16.14 -23.53 -6.57
C SER A 258 15.15 -24.53 -5.94
N ASP A 259 14.38 -25.23 -6.76
CA ASP A 259 13.37 -26.21 -6.30
C ASP A 259 13.95 -27.33 -5.41
N GLU A 260 15.27 -27.48 -5.38
CA GLU A 260 16.00 -28.44 -4.53
C GLU A 260 16.26 -27.95 -3.09
N ALA A 261 16.09 -26.66 -2.79
CA ALA A 261 16.34 -26.13 -1.44
C ALA A 261 15.28 -26.58 -0.43
N THR A 262 15.72 -27.18 0.68
CA THR A 262 14.84 -27.61 1.77
C THR A 262 14.12 -26.42 2.44
N GLY A 263 12.92 -26.63 2.99
CA GLY A 263 12.16 -25.57 3.65
C GLY A 263 12.91 -24.89 4.82
N ILE A 264 13.79 -25.63 5.51
CA ILE A 264 14.63 -25.11 6.59
C ILE A 264 15.69 -24.14 6.03
N GLN A 265 16.34 -24.49 4.93
CA GLN A 265 17.36 -23.64 4.30
C GLN A 265 16.79 -22.29 3.84
N ARG A 266 15.56 -22.30 3.28
CA ARG A 266 14.84 -21.07 2.90
C ARG A 266 14.55 -20.17 4.10
N LEU A 267 14.16 -20.77 5.22
CA LEU A 267 13.91 -20.03 6.46
C LEU A 267 15.19 -19.44 7.04
N MET A 268 16.29 -20.20 7.01
CA MET A 268 17.59 -19.74 7.51
C MET A 268 18.17 -18.60 6.69
N SER A 269 18.08 -18.67 5.35
CA SER A 269 18.56 -17.59 4.48
C SER A 269 17.79 -16.28 4.70
N ASN A 270 16.49 -16.37 4.98
CA ASN A 270 15.63 -15.21 5.27
C ASN A 270 15.60 -14.81 6.75
N LEU A 271 16.34 -15.50 7.62
CA LEU A 271 16.30 -15.28 9.07
C LEU A 271 16.58 -13.82 9.47
N PRO A 272 17.57 -13.10 8.87
CA PRO A 272 17.79 -11.70 9.20
C PRO A 272 16.55 -10.82 8.95
N HIS A 273 15.89 -11.01 7.80
CA HIS A 273 14.68 -10.28 7.45
C HIS A 273 13.50 -10.62 8.37
N LEU A 274 13.32 -11.89 8.72
CA LEU A 274 12.24 -12.35 9.61
C LEU A 274 12.42 -11.84 11.05
N LEU A 275 13.65 -11.90 11.58
CA LEU A 275 13.97 -11.34 12.89
C LEU A 275 13.78 -9.83 12.90
N PHE A 276 14.16 -9.15 11.81
CA PHE A 276 13.95 -7.72 11.68
C PHE A 276 12.45 -7.35 11.62
N MET A 277 11.64 -8.08 10.87
CA MET A 277 10.18 -7.87 10.87
C MET A 277 9.58 -8.08 12.27
N ALA A 278 9.99 -9.12 12.99
CA ALA A 278 9.55 -9.35 14.37
C ALA A 278 9.97 -8.20 15.31
N GLY A 279 11.23 -7.76 15.22
CA GLY A 279 11.77 -6.65 15.99
C GLY A 279 11.05 -5.34 15.70
N LEU A 280 10.76 -5.06 14.42
CA LEU A 280 9.96 -3.91 14.01
C LEU A 280 8.54 -3.98 14.55
N THR A 281 7.89 -5.15 14.57
CA THR A 281 6.56 -5.28 15.15
C THR A 281 6.59 -4.89 16.63
N VAL A 282 7.53 -5.42 17.41
CA VAL A 282 7.68 -5.06 18.84
C VAL A 282 7.98 -3.57 19.02
N LEU A 283 8.85 -3.00 18.18
CA LEU A 283 9.19 -1.57 18.22
C LEU A 283 7.95 -0.70 17.95
N LEU A 284 7.19 -1.01 16.90
CA LEU A 284 5.98 -0.26 16.55
C LEU A 284 4.89 -0.40 17.62
N PHE A 285 4.77 -1.58 18.25
CA PHE A 285 3.90 -1.76 19.40
C PHE A 285 4.26 -0.77 20.51
N LYS A 286 5.53 -0.71 20.93
CA LYS A 286 5.99 0.26 21.96
C LYS A 286 5.85 1.73 21.55
N LEU A 287 5.89 2.00 20.24
CA LEU A 287 5.84 3.36 19.72
C LEU A 287 4.41 3.92 19.68
N MET A 288 3.42 3.04 19.43
CA MET A 288 2.04 3.43 19.13
C MET A 288 1.02 3.07 20.21
N ILE A 289 1.30 2.05 21.04
CA ILE A 289 0.38 1.48 22.03
C ILE A 289 1.03 1.59 23.40
#